data_AF-A0AAD5U639-F1
#
_entry.id   AF-A0AAD5U639-F1
#
_cell.length_a   1.000
_cell.length_b   1.000
_cell.length_c   1.000
_cell.angle_alpha   90.00
_cell.angle_beta   90.00
_cell.angle_gamma   90.00
#
_symmetry.space_group_name_H-M   'P 1'
#
loop_
_entity.id
_entity.type
_entity.pdbx_description
1 polymer ?
#
loop_
_entity_poly.entity_id
_entity_poly.type
_entity_poly.pdbx_seq_one_letter_code
_entity_poly.pdbx_strand_id
1 'polypeptide(L)'
;MNVHKYINLPTFGVYILGFVYIIMFIFGIVIFVGNAPQGSQGIYTGLSRIWMLIMIGIMVGMGYSSYLLFQFNDPVKVVLFVLSILLTYGLYFLASVLFRDTAHLISSMPGYYLLLPSYINIMLPFAMSNIHDVTWGTRPQEPEKLSGKLLPKNKMEDGLAEMHSTKANGDIEIDVNNLQSLIKPPGEDERPKKKRVVVSKEDQDKNVRFSILFLFFFVNLLGSAASETPPTGTISIGPLVNSGSGCPQGTVSAILSSDELVLTYDSLTAAIGPGIPIGESRKNCQLATQFTVPAGWQFSFDSINYRGYLQVDENVTAQLRGEYRFQGSSVASTITSLSQMDNGSYSIIDEFTNVVWSQCNHRSFLYINSLIRLNGPNGQSGIITVDPANQQVTQIYGIKWKRC
;
A
#
# COMPACT_ATOMS: atom_id res chain seq x y z
N MET A 1 -0.04 33.45 -10.11
CA MET A 1 -0.72 33.06 -8.84
C MET A 1 -0.24 31.67 -8.48
N ASN A 2 0.39 31.56 -7.31
CA ASN A 2 1.18 30.40 -6.89
C ASN A 2 0.30 29.22 -6.48
N VAL A 3 0.35 28.11 -7.20
CA VAL A 3 -0.35 26.85 -6.84
C VAL A 3 0.62 25.66 -6.66
N HIS A 4 1.92 25.82 -6.94
CA HIS A 4 2.90 24.74 -6.80
C HIS A 4 3.83 24.95 -5.60
N LYS A 5 3.35 24.57 -4.42
CA LYS A 5 4.20 24.28 -3.26
C LYS A 5 3.34 23.50 -2.30
N TYR A 6 3.45 22.18 -2.30
CA TYR A 6 3.28 21.24 -1.19
C TYR A 6 3.31 19.84 -1.82
N ILE A 7 4.51 19.25 -2.00
CA ILE A 7 4.55 17.81 -1.73
C ILE A 7 4.27 17.72 -0.25
N ASN A 8 3.05 17.30 0.05
CA ASN A 8 2.62 17.02 1.38
C ASN A 8 3.57 15.93 1.92
N LEU A 9 4.47 16.30 2.83
CA LEU A 9 5.06 15.40 3.82
C LEU A 9 4.03 14.36 4.36
N PRO A 10 2.72 14.69 4.46
CA PRO A 10 1.67 13.70 4.69
C PRO A 10 1.58 12.58 3.64
N THR A 11 1.64 12.84 2.33
CA THR A 11 1.41 11.82 1.29
C THR A 11 2.46 10.73 1.28
N PHE A 12 3.75 11.08 1.35
CA PHE A 12 4.83 10.10 1.43
C PHE A 12 4.76 9.28 2.72
N GLY A 13 4.47 9.94 3.85
CA GLY A 13 4.20 9.26 5.12
C GLY A 13 3.01 8.30 5.04
N VAL A 14 1.95 8.66 4.32
CA VAL A 14 0.76 7.81 4.12
C VAL A 14 1.08 6.57 3.30
N TYR A 15 1.91 6.66 2.26
CA TYR A 15 2.32 5.48 1.48
C TYR A 15 3.17 4.51 2.30
N ILE A 16 4.14 5.03 3.06
CA ILE A 16 4.94 4.21 3.97
C ILE A 16 4.08 3.57 5.04
N LEU A 17 3.16 4.34 5.65
CA LEU A 17 2.26 3.85 6.68
C LEU A 17 1.30 2.80 6.12
N GLY A 18 0.84 2.96 4.86
CA GLY A 18 0.05 1.97 4.14
C GLY A 18 0.82 0.67 3.87
N PHE A 19 2.09 0.76 3.47
CA PHE A 19 2.93 -0.42 3.27
C PHE A 19 3.20 -1.16 4.58
N VAL A 20 3.54 -0.43 5.64
CA VAL A 20 3.72 -0.99 6.99
C VAL A 20 2.42 -1.63 7.50
N TYR A 21 1.26 -0.99 7.26
CA TYR A 21 -0.05 -1.52 7.61
C TYR A 21 -0.31 -2.89 6.95
N ILE A 22 -0.11 -2.98 5.63
CA ILE A 22 -0.36 -4.21 4.86
C ILE A 22 0.52 -5.35 5.38
N ILE A 23 1.79 -5.05 5.62
CA ILE A 23 2.75 -6.00 6.19
C ILE A 23 2.29 -6.48 7.57
N MET A 24 1.94 -5.55 8.47
CA MET A 24 1.43 -5.89 9.80
C MET A 24 0.14 -6.71 9.76
N PHE A 25 -0.74 -6.42 8.81
CA PHE A 25 -2.01 -7.14 8.63
C PHE A 25 -1.77 -8.58 8.15
N ILE A 26 -0.93 -8.78 7.13
CA ILE A 26 -0.57 -10.12 6.63
C ILE A 26 0.10 -10.94 7.74
N PHE A 27 1.00 -10.32 8.52
CA PHE A 27 1.61 -10.99 9.66
C PHE A 27 0.59 -11.33 10.76
N GLY A 28 -0.37 -10.44 11.02
CA GLY A 28 -1.48 -10.71 11.92
C GLY A 28 -2.21 -12.00 11.54
N ILE A 29 -2.57 -12.16 10.26
CA ILE A 29 -3.25 -13.37 9.76
C ILE A 29 -2.45 -14.63 10.10
N VAL A 30 -1.13 -14.63 9.86
CA VAL A 30 -0.27 -15.79 10.16
C VAL A 30 -0.28 -16.14 11.65
N ILE A 31 -0.28 -15.12 12.53
CA ILE A 31 -0.34 -15.31 13.98
C ILE A 31 -1.69 -15.87 14.43
N PHE A 32 -2.78 -15.48 13.77
CA PHE A 32 -4.15 -15.87 14.16
C PHE A 32 -4.54 -17.29 13.74
N VAL A 33 -3.87 -17.84 12.72
CA VAL A 33 -4.08 -19.22 12.28
C VAL A 33 -3.59 -20.17 13.37
N GLY A 34 -4.52 -20.82 14.07
CA GLY A 34 -4.24 -21.89 15.02
C GLY A 34 -3.73 -21.46 16.40
N ASN A 35 -3.81 -20.18 16.75
CA ASN A 35 -3.40 -19.66 18.07
C ASN A 35 -4.57 -18.95 18.76
N ALA A 36 -5.11 -19.53 19.83
CA ALA A 36 -6.21 -18.89 20.58
C ALA A 36 -5.68 -17.72 21.43
N PRO A 37 -6.45 -16.62 21.58
CA PRO A 37 -6.06 -15.47 22.41
C PRO A 37 -5.83 -15.84 23.88
N GLN A 38 -6.41 -16.96 24.36
CA GLN A 38 -6.21 -17.47 25.71
C GLN A 38 -4.79 -18.03 25.94
N GLY A 39 -4.14 -18.57 24.90
CA GLY A 39 -2.80 -19.16 24.99
C GLY A 39 -1.65 -18.14 24.94
N SER A 40 -1.89 -16.98 24.32
CA SER A 40 -0.85 -15.97 24.10
C SER A 40 -1.36 -14.53 24.28
N GLN A 41 -2.06 -14.28 25.39
CA GLN A 41 -2.68 -12.99 25.72
C GLN A 41 -1.75 -11.77 25.55
N GLY A 42 -0.45 -11.92 25.81
CA GLY A 42 0.54 -10.85 25.66
C GLY A 42 0.71 -10.37 24.21
N ILE A 43 0.70 -11.28 23.23
CA ILE A 43 0.88 -10.96 21.81
C ILE A 43 -0.34 -10.21 21.29
N TYR A 44 -1.54 -10.72 21.59
CA TYR A 44 -2.81 -10.10 21.20
C TYR A 44 -3.01 -8.73 21.85
N THR A 45 -2.67 -8.59 23.13
CA THR A 45 -2.76 -7.29 23.84
C THR A 45 -1.74 -6.29 23.29
N GLY A 46 -0.52 -6.73 22.97
CA GLY A 46 0.51 -5.89 22.35
C GLY A 46 0.09 -5.39 20.97
N LEU A 47 -0.40 -6.29 20.12
CA LEU A 47 -0.87 -5.95 18.76
C LEU A 47 -2.07 -4.99 18.80
N SER A 48 -3.02 -5.21 19.73
CA SER A 48 -4.15 -4.31 19.93
C SER A 48 -3.71 -2.89 20.34
N ARG A 49 -2.72 -2.76 21.23
CA ARG A 49 -2.15 -1.45 21.61
C ARG A 49 -1.47 -0.76 20.44
N ILE A 50 -0.79 -1.50 19.56
CA ILE A 50 -0.16 -0.93 18.36
C ILE A 50 -1.24 -0.38 17.41
N TRP A 51 -2.30 -1.14 17.16
CA TRP A 51 -3.42 -0.67 16.33
C TRP A 51 -4.11 0.58 16.90
N MET A 52 -4.21 0.67 18.21
CA MET A 52 -4.73 1.86 18.90
C MET A 52 -3.86 3.10 18.67
N LEU A 53 -2.54 2.96 18.76
CA LEU A 53 -1.59 4.06 18.50
C LEU A 53 -1.65 4.53 17.04
N ILE A 54 -1.78 3.60 16.09
CA ILE A 54 -1.95 3.91 14.66
C ILE A 54 -3.22 4.74 14.45
N MET A 55 -4.34 4.40 15.10
CA MET A 55 -5.57 5.19 14.99
C MET A 55 -5.46 6.59 15.56
N ILE A 56 -4.78 6.75 16.70
CA ILE A 56 -4.53 8.08 17.26
C ILE A 56 -3.76 8.91 16.24
N GLY A 57 -2.74 8.33 15.58
CA GLY A 57 -1.98 8.99 14.51
C GLY A 57 -2.86 9.40 13.32
N ILE A 58 -3.73 8.50 12.84
CA ILE A 58 -4.65 8.79 11.73
C ILE A 58 -5.65 9.89 12.11
N MET A 59 -6.20 9.86 13.32
CA MET A 59 -7.13 10.89 13.81
C MET A 59 -6.46 12.27 13.90
N VAL A 60 -5.23 12.35 14.39
CA VAL A 60 -4.44 13.60 14.40
C VAL A 60 -4.18 14.09 12.97
N GLY A 61 -3.83 13.19 12.06
CA GLY A 61 -3.64 13.51 10.64
C GLY A 61 -4.90 14.06 9.97
N MET A 62 -6.06 13.46 10.24
CA MET A 62 -7.36 13.93 9.75
C MET A 62 -7.75 15.29 10.34
N GLY A 63 -7.42 15.55 11.60
CA GLY A 63 -7.62 16.86 12.23
C GLY A 63 -6.76 17.95 11.56
N TYR A 64 -5.49 17.64 11.29
CA TYR A 64 -4.58 18.57 10.62
C TYR A 64 -4.98 18.86 9.17
N SER A 65 -5.41 17.85 8.42
CA SER A 65 -5.90 18.05 7.04
C SER A 65 -7.19 18.89 7.01
N SER A 66 -8.08 18.70 7.99
CA SER A 66 -9.28 19.53 8.16
C SER A 66 -8.92 20.98 8.46
N TYR A 67 -7.94 21.23 9.33
CA TYR A 67 -7.45 22.58 9.63
C TYR A 67 -6.92 23.29 8.37
N LEU A 68 -6.13 22.59 7.55
CA LEU A 68 -5.63 23.15 6.29
C LEU A 68 -6.76 23.50 5.31
N LEU A 69 -7.81 22.68 5.23
CA LEU A 69 -8.97 22.93 4.37
C LEU A 69 -9.65 24.27 4.68
N PHE A 70 -9.75 24.65 5.97
CA PHE A 70 -10.28 25.94 6.38
C PHE A 70 -9.35 27.11 6.05
N GLN A 71 -8.04 26.87 5.94
CA GLN A 71 -7.06 27.93 5.65
C GLN A 71 -7.03 28.32 4.16
N PHE A 72 -7.37 27.40 3.25
CA PHE A 72 -7.49 27.69 1.80
C PHE A 72 -8.79 28.41 1.40
N ASN A 73 -9.76 28.53 2.31
CA ASN A 73 -11.03 29.27 2.16
C ASN A 73 -11.84 28.97 0.88
N ASP A 74 -11.81 27.71 0.40
CA ASP A 74 -12.62 27.25 -0.74
C ASP A 74 -14.06 26.92 -0.27
N PRO A 75 -15.08 27.72 -0.61
CA PRO A 75 -16.43 27.57 -0.06
C PRO A 75 -17.08 26.23 -0.41
N VAL A 76 -16.86 25.72 -1.62
CA VAL A 76 -17.41 24.43 -2.07
C VAL A 76 -16.84 23.28 -1.25
N LYS A 77 -15.53 23.27 -0.99
CA LYS A 77 -14.87 22.20 -0.22
C LYS A 77 -15.29 22.22 1.25
N VAL A 78 -15.43 23.41 1.83
CA VAL A 78 -15.92 23.59 3.21
C VAL A 78 -17.36 23.08 3.35
N VAL A 79 -18.24 23.42 2.41
CA VAL A 79 -19.64 22.93 2.41
C VAL A 79 -19.69 21.41 2.31
N LEU A 80 -18.92 20.80 1.42
CA LEU A 80 -18.86 19.34 1.28
C LEU A 80 -18.32 18.66 2.54
N PHE A 81 -17.30 19.23 3.17
CA PHE A 81 -16.75 18.72 4.44
C PHE A 81 -17.78 18.76 5.56
N VAL A 82 -18.45 19.89 5.77
CA VAL A 82 -19.50 20.03 6.81
C VAL A 82 -20.66 19.08 6.54
N LEU A 83 -21.09 18.94 5.29
CA LEU A 83 -22.14 18.01 4.89
C LEU A 83 -21.75 16.56 5.21
N SER A 84 -20.50 16.16 4.98
CA SER A 84 -20.02 14.82 5.28
C SER A 84 -20.06 14.49 6.79
N ILE A 85 -19.62 15.42 7.65
CA ILE A 85 -19.66 15.23 9.12
C ILE A 85 -21.11 15.14 9.61
N LEU A 86 -22.00 15.99 9.09
CA LEU A 86 -23.42 15.96 9.43
C LEU A 86 -24.08 14.65 9.01
N LEU A 87 -23.73 14.10 7.84
CA LEU A 87 -24.28 12.82 7.41
C LEU A 87 -23.73 11.65 8.22
N THR A 88 -22.40 11.61 8.46
CA THR A 88 -21.76 10.49 9.15
C THR A 88 -22.09 10.46 10.64
N TYR A 89 -22.02 11.59 11.34
CA TYR A 89 -22.26 11.66 12.79
C TYR A 89 -23.67 12.11 13.15
N GLY A 90 -24.32 12.92 12.31
CA GLY A 90 -25.66 13.43 12.58
C GLY A 90 -26.73 12.35 12.55
N LEU A 91 -26.57 11.28 11.77
CA LEU A 91 -27.48 10.12 11.84
C LEU A 91 -27.38 9.39 13.19
N TYR A 92 -26.16 9.18 13.70
CA TYR A 92 -25.96 8.57 15.03
C TYR A 92 -26.52 9.45 16.14
N PHE A 93 -26.31 10.77 16.05
CA PHE A 93 -26.86 11.73 16.99
C PHE A 93 -28.40 11.78 16.95
N LEU A 94 -28.99 11.81 15.75
CA LEU A 94 -30.44 11.81 15.56
C LEU A 94 -31.08 10.53 16.11
N ALA A 95 -30.48 9.37 15.85
CA ALA A 95 -30.91 8.10 16.41
C ALA A 95 -30.85 8.14 17.95
N SER A 96 -29.75 8.62 18.51
CA SER A 96 -29.56 8.72 19.97
C SER A 96 -30.57 9.67 20.64
N VAL A 97 -30.95 10.78 20.00
CA VAL A 97 -32.01 11.68 20.46
C VAL A 97 -33.39 11.01 20.38
N LEU A 98 -33.67 10.25 19.31
CA LEU A 98 -34.92 9.49 19.16
C LEU A 98 -35.09 8.44 20.26
N PHE A 99 -33.99 7.77 20.62
CA PHE A 99 -33.96 6.79 21.73
C PHE A 99 -33.86 7.44 23.12
N ARG A 100 -33.78 8.78 23.20
CA ARG A 100 -33.75 9.57 24.44
C ARG A 100 -32.62 9.19 25.41
N ASP A 101 -31.54 8.64 24.86
CA ASP A 101 -30.32 8.33 25.58
C ASP A 101 -29.18 8.94 24.78
N THR A 102 -28.69 10.11 25.17
CA THR A 102 -27.57 10.80 24.49
C THR A 102 -26.24 10.64 25.20
N ALA A 103 -26.26 10.14 26.43
CA ALA A 103 -25.06 9.97 27.23
C ALA A 103 -24.19 8.82 26.69
N HIS A 104 -24.81 7.73 26.20
CA HIS A 104 -24.08 6.57 25.70
C HIS A 104 -23.19 6.87 24.47
N LEU A 105 -23.62 7.80 23.61
CA LEU A 105 -22.84 8.21 22.43
C LEU A 105 -21.54 8.87 22.88
N ILE A 106 -21.62 9.85 23.78
CA ILE A 106 -20.47 10.63 24.23
C ILE A 106 -19.51 9.76 25.06
N SER A 107 -20.03 8.90 25.94
CA SER A 107 -19.19 8.07 26.82
C SER A 107 -18.46 6.95 26.07
N SER A 108 -19.06 6.41 25.01
CA SER A 108 -18.59 5.18 24.36
C SER A 108 -17.85 5.42 23.04
N MET A 109 -18.10 6.55 22.36
CA MET A 109 -17.47 6.87 21.07
C MET A 109 -15.93 6.86 21.11
N PRO A 110 -15.25 7.48 22.10
CA PRO A 110 -13.78 7.52 22.09
C PRO A 110 -13.16 6.12 22.19
N GLY A 111 -13.68 5.27 23.08
CA GLY A 111 -13.20 3.89 23.23
C GLY A 111 -13.50 3.03 21.99
N TYR A 112 -14.68 3.23 21.39
CA TYR A 112 -15.08 2.52 20.17
C TYR A 112 -14.14 2.82 18.99
N TYR A 113 -13.86 4.10 18.72
CA TYR A 113 -12.99 4.47 17.60
C TYR A 113 -11.55 4.01 17.77
N LEU A 114 -11.04 4.07 19.01
CA LEU A 114 -9.69 3.61 19.33
C LEU A 114 -9.53 2.09 19.15
N LEU A 115 -10.59 1.31 19.41
CA LEU A 115 -10.58 -0.15 19.29
C LEU A 115 -11.00 -0.65 17.90
N LEU A 116 -11.57 0.20 17.05
CA LEU A 116 -12.11 -0.18 15.74
C LEU A 116 -11.14 -1.01 14.87
N PRO A 117 -9.84 -0.67 14.71
CA PRO A 117 -8.93 -1.49 13.92
C PRO A 117 -8.54 -2.78 14.62
N SER A 118 -8.59 -2.86 15.95
CA SER A 118 -8.40 -4.16 16.62
C SER A 118 -9.54 -5.11 16.26
N TYR A 119 -10.78 -4.63 16.15
CA TYR A 119 -11.89 -5.46 15.68
C TYR A 119 -11.72 -5.90 14.23
N ILE A 120 -11.33 -4.97 13.34
CA ILE A 120 -11.20 -5.25 11.90
C ILE A 120 -9.96 -6.08 11.58
N ASN A 121 -8.82 -5.80 12.23
CA ASN A 121 -7.52 -6.39 11.87
C ASN A 121 -7.10 -7.57 12.76
N ILE A 122 -7.76 -7.79 13.90
CA ILE A 122 -7.47 -8.94 14.79
C ILE A 122 -8.68 -9.86 14.87
N MET A 123 -9.83 -9.35 15.33
CA MET A 123 -10.99 -10.22 15.60
C MET A 123 -11.60 -10.83 14.35
N LEU A 124 -11.78 -10.03 13.29
CA LEU A 124 -12.38 -10.52 12.05
C LEU A 124 -11.52 -11.60 11.35
N PRO A 125 -10.20 -11.40 11.13
CA PRO A 125 -9.37 -12.44 10.52
C PRO A 125 -9.19 -13.66 11.43
N PHE A 126 -9.14 -13.48 12.75
CA PHE A 126 -9.11 -14.60 13.69
C PHE A 126 -10.38 -15.45 13.61
N ALA A 127 -11.56 -14.83 13.58
CA ALA A 127 -12.84 -15.53 13.46
C ALA A 127 -12.93 -16.31 12.13
N MET A 128 -12.47 -15.71 11.02
CA MET A 128 -12.45 -16.38 9.71
C MET A 128 -11.45 -17.55 9.67
N SER A 129 -10.29 -17.39 10.31
CA SER A 129 -9.25 -18.43 10.35
C SER A 129 -9.59 -19.58 11.29
N ASN A 130 -10.47 -19.36 12.27
CA ASN A 130 -10.87 -20.33 13.29
C ASN A 130 -12.37 -20.64 13.22
N ILE A 131 -12.96 -20.63 12.02
CA ILE A 131 -14.39 -20.95 11.82
C ILE A 131 -14.76 -22.36 12.32
N HIS A 132 -13.79 -23.27 12.32
CA HIS A 132 -13.92 -24.65 12.79
C HIS A 132 -14.06 -24.76 14.32
N ASP A 133 -13.65 -23.71 15.06
CA ASP A 133 -13.76 -23.62 16.51
C ASP A 133 -15.05 -22.90 16.96
N VAL A 134 -15.83 -22.37 16.01
CA VAL A 134 -17.15 -21.80 16.28
C VAL A 134 -18.15 -22.95 16.46
N THR A 135 -18.17 -23.52 17.66
CA THR A 135 -19.15 -24.51 18.05
C THR A 135 -20.46 -23.81 18.39
N TRP A 136 -21.34 -23.69 17.40
CA TRP A 136 -22.72 -23.27 17.63
C TRP A 136 -23.42 -24.37 18.45
N GLY A 137 -23.56 -24.18 19.76
CA GLY A 137 -24.37 -25.06 20.60
C GLY A 137 -23.79 -25.39 21.97
N THR A 138 -24.65 -25.89 22.84
CA THR A 138 -24.42 -26.27 24.24
C THR A 138 -23.42 -27.43 24.37
N ARG A 139 -22.13 -27.18 24.17
CA ARG A 139 -21.11 -28.06 24.74
C ARG A 139 -21.12 -27.89 26.26
N PRO A 140 -21.31 -28.95 27.05
CA PRO A 140 -21.05 -28.86 28.48
C PRO A 140 -19.59 -28.40 28.64
N GLN A 141 -19.37 -27.38 29.46
CA GLN A 141 -18.02 -26.95 29.81
C GLN A 141 -17.27 -28.19 30.30
N GLU A 142 -16.10 -28.49 29.71
CA GLU A 142 -15.29 -29.61 30.20
C GLU A 142 -15.08 -29.41 31.70
N PRO A 143 -15.31 -30.44 32.53
CA PRO A 143 -15.07 -30.32 33.97
C PRO A 143 -13.60 -29.94 34.15
N GLU A 144 -13.38 -28.82 34.83
CA GLU A 144 -12.05 -28.32 35.16
C GLU A 144 -11.22 -29.49 35.72
N LYS A 145 -10.19 -29.92 34.98
CA LYS A 145 -9.32 -31.02 35.40
C LYS A 145 -8.59 -30.57 36.67
N LEU A 146 -9.17 -30.92 37.83
CA LEU A 146 -8.49 -30.96 39.11
C LEU A 146 -7.31 -31.92 38.95
N SER A 147 -6.13 -31.38 38.67
CA SER A 147 -4.90 -32.13 38.76
C SER A 147 -4.62 -32.43 40.23
N GLY A 148 -4.78 -33.69 40.62
CA GLY A 148 -4.23 -34.17 41.88
C GLY A 148 -4.98 -35.33 42.51
N LYS A 149 -4.40 -36.52 42.35
CA LYS A 149 -4.54 -37.70 43.22
C LYS A 149 -5.95 -38.30 43.33
N LEU A 150 -6.12 -39.41 42.63
CA LEU A 150 -6.33 -40.77 43.17
C LEU A 150 -6.94 -41.57 42.03
N LEU A 151 -6.18 -42.53 41.49
CA LEU A 151 -6.64 -43.83 40.99
C LEU A 151 -5.39 -44.57 40.46
N PRO A 152 -5.11 -45.81 40.93
CA PRO A 152 -3.91 -46.54 40.51
C PRO A 152 -4.05 -47.01 39.06
N LYS A 153 -2.96 -46.86 38.30
CA LYS A 153 -2.81 -47.39 36.94
C LYS A 153 -2.98 -48.91 36.95
N ASN A 154 -4.04 -49.42 36.33
CA ASN A 154 -4.04 -50.77 35.79
C ASN A 154 -4.23 -50.71 34.27
N LYS A 155 -3.37 -51.46 33.57
CA LYS A 155 -3.37 -51.68 32.13
C LYS A 155 -4.64 -52.42 31.71
N MET A 156 -5.24 -52.05 30.57
CA MET A 156 -5.89 -53.01 29.68
C MET A 156 -6.07 -52.41 28.27
N GLU A 157 -5.88 -53.29 27.28
CA GLU A 157 -5.90 -53.11 25.83
C GLU A 157 -7.28 -52.78 25.25
N ASP A 158 -7.23 -52.29 24.00
CA ASP A 158 -8.19 -52.43 22.90
C ASP A 158 -9.68 -52.59 23.19
N GLY A 159 -10.47 -51.71 22.57
CA GLY A 159 -11.85 -52.01 22.19
C GLY A 159 -12.85 -50.98 22.65
N LEU A 160 -13.47 -50.35 21.67
CA LEU A 160 -14.83 -49.81 21.64
C LEU A 160 -15.69 -50.19 22.88
N ALA A 161 -16.10 -49.20 23.68
CA ALA A 161 -17.06 -49.42 24.76
C ALA A 161 -18.37 -48.66 24.47
N GLU A 162 -19.36 -49.44 24.02
CA GLU A 162 -20.77 -49.06 23.98
C GLU A 162 -21.30 -48.67 25.36
N MET A 163 -22.23 -47.71 25.36
CA MET A 163 -22.95 -47.22 26.52
C MET A 163 -23.98 -48.26 26.99
N HIS A 164 -23.66 -49.01 28.04
CA HIS A 164 -24.66 -49.79 28.76
C HIS A 164 -25.39 -48.90 29.78
N SER A 165 -26.64 -48.57 29.48
CA SER A 165 -27.60 -48.04 30.46
C SER A 165 -28.06 -49.19 31.35
N THR A 166 -27.92 -49.05 32.67
CA THR A 166 -28.59 -49.94 33.62
C THR A 166 -29.53 -49.12 34.49
N LYS A 167 -30.82 -49.42 34.34
CA LYS A 167 -31.95 -48.92 35.14
C LYS A 167 -31.68 -49.10 36.64
N ALA A 168 -31.94 -48.04 37.40
CA ALA A 168 -32.07 -48.08 38.85
C ALA A 168 -33.41 -48.69 39.25
N ASN A 169 -33.38 -49.69 40.14
CA ASN A 169 -34.49 -50.09 40.99
C ASN A 169 -33.90 -50.39 42.38
N GLY A 170 -34.46 -49.79 43.42
CA GLY A 170 -34.28 -50.20 44.81
C GLY A 170 -33.38 -49.29 45.65
N ASP A 171 -34.06 -48.56 46.54
CA ASP A 171 -33.66 -48.18 47.89
C ASP A 171 -32.57 -47.10 48.07
N ILE A 172 -33.03 -45.89 48.44
CA ILE A 172 -32.20 -44.75 48.82
C ILE A 172 -31.86 -44.89 50.30
N GLU A 173 -30.69 -45.45 50.60
CA GLU A 173 -30.01 -45.20 51.88
C GLU A 173 -29.14 -43.96 51.72
N ILE A 174 -29.57 -42.84 52.31
CA ILE A 174 -28.80 -41.60 52.31
C ILE A 174 -27.68 -41.76 53.35
N ASP A 175 -26.47 -41.99 52.87
CA ASP A 175 -25.25 -41.97 53.68
C ASP A 175 -24.97 -40.54 54.20
N VAL A 176 -25.44 -40.27 55.41
CA VAL A 176 -25.40 -38.95 56.07
C VAL A 176 -23.96 -38.49 56.36
N ASN A 177 -22.97 -39.39 56.30
CA ASN A 177 -21.57 -39.07 56.53
C ASN A 177 -20.93 -38.35 55.33
N ASN A 178 -21.47 -38.51 54.12
CA ASN A 178 -20.99 -37.79 52.94
C ASN A 178 -21.45 -36.32 52.91
N LEU A 179 -22.55 -35.99 53.59
CA LEU A 179 -23.08 -34.62 53.67
C LEU A 179 -22.29 -33.71 54.63
N GLN A 180 -21.61 -34.27 55.65
CA GLN A 180 -20.76 -33.50 56.56
C GLN A 180 -19.51 -32.93 55.88
N SER A 181 -19.07 -33.53 54.76
CA SER A 181 -17.95 -32.99 53.99
C SER A 181 -18.30 -31.74 53.17
N LEU A 182 -19.59 -31.46 52.97
CA LEU A 182 -20.10 -30.33 52.18
C LEU A 182 -20.35 -29.06 53.00
N ILE A 183 -20.29 -29.12 54.33
CA ILE A 183 -20.48 -27.96 55.20
C ILE A 183 -19.12 -27.57 55.80
N LYS A 184 -18.34 -26.80 55.03
CA LYS A 184 -17.20 -26.05 55.58
C LYS A 184 -17.70 -24.74 56.21
N PRO A 185 -17.20 -24.33 57.39
CA PRO A 185 -17.53 -23.04 57.98
C PRO A 185 -16.98 -21.88 57.13
N PRO A 186 -17.56 -20.67 57.20
CA PRO A 186 -17.11 -19.52 56.43
C PRO A 186 -15.81 -18.99 57.05
N GLY A 187 -14.68 -19.47 56.53
CA GLY A 187 -13.34 -19.04 56.92
C GLY A 187 -12.69 -18.28 55.77
N GLU A 188 -12.50 -16.98 55.99
CA GLU A 188 -11.70 -15.98 55.26
C GLU A 188 -11.67 -16.04 53.72
N ASP A 189 -12.13 -14.92 53.11
CA ASP A 189 -11.93 -14.60 51.70
C ASP A 189 -10.43 -14.56 51.33
N GLU A 190 -9.84 -15.72 51.03
CA GLU A 190 -8.65 -15.77 50.19
C GLU A 190 -9.06 -15.31 48.79
N ARG A 191 -8.79 -14.03 48.49
CA ARG A 191 -8.78 -13.48 47.12
C ARG A 191 -8.23 -14.54 46.15
N PRO A 192 -8.92 -14.86 45.04
CA PRO A 192 -8.51 -15.94 44.16
C PRO A 192 -7.08 -15.66 43.67
N LYS A 193 -6.11 -16.39 44.22
CA LYS A 193 -4.73 -16.38 43.73
C LYS A 193 -4.80 -16.90 42.31
N LYS A 194 -4.57 -16.01 41.34
CA LYS A 194 -4.54 -16.26 39.90
C LYS A 194 -3.70 -17.52 39.64
N LYS A 195 -4.35 -18.68 39.46
CA LYS A 195 -3.67 -19.93 39.14
C LYS A 195 -2.97 -19.71 37.80
N ARG A 196 -1.65 -19.83 37.81
CA ARG A 196 -0.83 -19.75 36.59
C ARG A 196 -1.21 -20.96 35.75
N VAL A 197 -1.94 -20.74 34.66
CA VAL A 197 -2.21 -21.75 33.63
C VAL A 197 -0.86 -22.36 33.26
N VAL A 198 -0.67 -23.64 33.58
CA VAL A 198 0.54 -24.36 33.19
C VAL A 198 0.39 -24.63 31.70
N VAL A 199 0.99 -23.75 30.91
CA VAL A 199 1.04 -23.84 29.44
C VAL A 199 1.64 -25.19 29.05
N SER A 200 0.96 -25.92 28.15
CA SER A 200 1.47 -27.20 27.62
C SER A 200 2.82 -26.97 26.94
N LYS A 201 3.75 -27.94 27.03
CA LYS A 201 5.06 -27.86 26.34
C LYS A 201 4.91 -27.61 24.83
N GLU A 202 3.83 -28.11 24.26
CA GLU A 202 3.50 -27.97 22.84
C GLU A 202 3.08 -26.53 22.46
N ASP A 203 2.45 -25.80 23.39
CA ASP A 203 2.14 -24.38 23.22
C ASP A 203 3.36 -23.50 23.51
N GLN A 204 4.28 -23.93 24.39
CA GLN A 204 5.58 -23.27 24.57
C GLN A 204 6.44 -23.35 23.30
N ASP A 205 6.52 -24.52 22.65
CA ASP A 205 7.33 -24.71 21.45
C ASP A 205 6.78 -23.92 20.24
N LYS A 206 5.45 -23.81 20.12
CA LYS A 206 4.81 -22.92 19.14
C LYS A 206 5.17 -21.47 19.42
N ASN A 207 5.02 -20.99 20.66
CA ASN A 207 5.32 -19.61 21.04
C ASN A 207 6.80 -19.23 20.84
N VAL A 208 7.75 -20.15 21.01
CA VAL A 208 9.18 -19.92 20.74
C VAL A 208 9.45 -19.79 19.23
N ARG A 209 8.90 -20.70 18.41
CA ARG A 209 9.04 -20.64 16.94
C ARG A 209 8.47 -19.34 16.38
N PHE A 210 7.32 -18.90 16.88
CA PHE A 210 6.70 -17.64 16.47
C PHE A 210 7.44 -16.40 17.01
N SER A 211 8.01 -16.45 18.23
CA SER A 211 8.83 -15.35 18.76
C SER A 211 10.15 -15.16 17.99
N ILE A 212 10.73 -16.25 17.49
CA ILE A 212 11.92 -16.19 16.62
C ILE A 212 11.57 -15.60 15.26
N LEU A 213 10.43 -15.98 14.66
CA LEU A 213 9.93 -15.36 13.44
C LEU A 213 9.67 -13.86 13.66
N PHE A 214 9.02 -13.48 14.76
CA PHE A 214 8.77 -12.10 15.11
C PHE A 214 10.07 -11.28 15.23
N LEU A 215 11.08 -11.81 15.93
CA LEU A 215 12.38 -11.16 16.08
C LEU A 215 13.13 -11.05 14.73
N PHE A 216 13.15 -12.11 13.93
CA PHE A 216 13.77 -12.12 12.61
C PHE A 216 13.16 -11.05 11.70
N PHE A 217 11.84 -10.93 11.67
CA PHE A 217 11.18 -9.93 10.82
C PHE A 217 11.24 -8.51 11.38
N PHE A 218 11.24 -8.32 12.70
CA PHE A 218 11.46 -7.00 13.31
C PHE A 218 12.83 -6.42 12.93
N VAL A 219 13.85 -7.28 12.87
CA VAL A 219 15.20 -6.92 12.39
C VAL A 219 15.20 -6.62 10.89
N ASN A 220 14.43 -7.34 10.06
CA ASN A 220 14.32 -7.07 8.62
C ASN A 220 13.47 -5.83 8.29
N LEU A 221 12.46 -5.50 9.10
CA LEU A 221 11.65 -4.30 8.96
C LEU A 221 12.46 -3.04 9.30
N LEU A 222 13.31 -3.10 10.33
CA LEU A 222 14.31 -2.04 10.59
C LEU A 222 15.43 -2.01 9.54
N GLY A 223 15.73 -3.15 8.90
CA GLY A 223 16.75 -3.28 7.87
C GLY A 223 16.35 -2.78 6.48
N SER A 224 15.08 -2.48 6.24
CA SER A 224 14.62 -1.80 5.01
C SER A 224 14.88 -0.29 5.11
N ALA A 225 16.14 0.08 5.33
CA ALA A 225 16.61 1.44 5.22
C ALA A 225 16.70 1.81 3.73
N ALA A 226 15.65 2.50 3.27
CA ALA A 226 15.64 3.52 2.23
C ALA A 226 16.18 3.12 0.84
N SER A 227 15.25 2.93 -0.11
CA SER A 227 15.41 3.61 -1.40
C SER A 227 15.45 5.10 -1.07
N GLU A 228 16.66 5.65 -0.93
CA GLU A 228 16.83 7.06 -0.64
C GLU A 228 16.44 7.83 -1.90
N THR A 229 15.19 8.32 -1.94
CA THR A 229 14.79 9.38 -2.86
C THR A 229 15.20 10.73 -2.24
N PRO A 230 15.60 11.71 -3.06
CA PRO A 230 15.88 13.04 -2.54
C PRO A 230 14.62 13.62 -1.88
N PRO A 231 14.77 14.54 -0.91
CA PRO A 231 13.65 15.30 -0.36
C PRO A 231 12.78 15.85 -1.49
N THR A 232 11.48 15.59 -1.43
CA THR A 232 10.57 15.89 -2.54
C THR A 232 10.42 17.42 -2.69
N GLY A 233 10.59 17.92 -3.93
CA GLY A 233 10.39 19.34 -4.27
C GLY A 233 11.65 20.15 -4.54
N THR A 234 12.83 19.52 -4.55
CA THR A 234 14.11 20.21 -4.83
C THR A 234 14.58 20.16 -6.29
N ILE A 235 13.94 19.38 -7.15
CA ILE A 235 14.26 19.39 -8.58
C ILE A 235 13.40 20.45 -9.29
N SER A 236 14.05 21.44 -9.88
CA SER A 236 13.37 22.49 -10.64
C SER A 236 13.90 22.50 -12.07
N ILE A 237 12.97 22.52 -13.03
CA ILE A 237 13.26 22.77 -14.43
C ILE A 237 13.20 24.27 -14.71
N GLY A 238 14.18 24.77 -15.45
CA GLY A 238 14.25 26.14 -15.92
C GLY A 238 13.47 26.32 -17.23
N PRO A 239 13.65 27.47 -17.90
CA PRO A 239 13.04 27.70 -19.20
C PRO A 239 13.43 26.59 -20.19
N LEU A 240 12.45 26.13 -20.96
CA LEU A 240 12.62 25.15 -22.02
C LEU A 240 12.89 25.89 -23.33
N VAL A 241 13.99 25.55 -23.99
CA VAL A 241 14.28 25.97 -25.36
C VAL A 241 14.10 24.75 -26.25
N ASN A 242 13.21 24.84 -27.23
CA ASN A 242 12.98 23.78 -28.21
C ASN A 242 13.50 24.20 -29.60
N SER A 243 13.93 23.22 -30.39
CA SER A 243 14.40 23.40 -31.76
C SER A 243 14.24 22.10 -32.54
N GLY A 244 13.78 22.17 -33.79
CA GLY A 244 13.62 20.99 -34.65
C GLY A 244 12.35 21.04 -35.48
N SER A 245 12.25 20.12 -36.44
CA SER A 245 11.10 20.07 -37.36
C SER A 245 9.83 19.50 -36.72
N GLY A 246 9.94 18.80 -35.59
CA GLY A 246 8.81 18.20 -34.86
C GLY A 246 8.27 19.04 -33.71
N CYS A 247 8.89 20.19 -33.40
CA CYS A 247 8.46 21.05 -32.29
C CYS A 247 8.73 22.53 -32.56
N PRO A 248 7.79 23.23 -33.22
CA PRO A 248 7.79 24.69 -33.29
C PRO A 248 7.80 25.33 -31.89
N GLN A 249 8.17 26.62 -31.83
CA GLN A 249 8.21 27.34 -30.56
C GLN A 249 6.84 27.31 -29.86
N GLY A 250 6.81 26.89 -28.60
CA GLY A 250 5.60 26.83 -27.79
C GLY A 250 4.74 25.57 -27.92
N THR A 251 5.15 24.56 -28.71
CA THR A 251 4.38 23.30 -28.89
C THR A 251 4.87 22.15 -28.01
N VAL A 252 5.74 22.44 -27.05
CA VAL A 252 6.28 21.45 -26.11
C VAL A 252 6.17 21.96 -24.70
N SER A 253 5.59 21.15 -23.83
CA SER A 253 5.58 21.37 -22.39
C SER A 253 6.36 20.27 -21.68
N ALA A 254 7.14 20.66 -20.67
CA ALA A 254 7.90 19.75 -19.83
C ALA A 254 7.43 19.89 -18.37
N ILE A 255 7.05 18.77 -17.76
CA ILE A 255 6.66 18.70 -16.35
C ILE A 255 7.66 17.76 -15.67
N LEU A 256 8.46 18.30 -14.76
CA LEU A 256 9.46 17.53 -14.03
C LEU A 256 8.98 17.26 -12.61
N SER A 257 8.97 15.99 -12.23
CA SER A 257 8.69 15.49 -10.89
C SER A 257 9.95 14.87 -10.28
N SER A 258 9.88 14.36 -9.04
CA SER A 258 10.99 13.60 -8.45
C SER A 258 11.26 12.31 -9.19
N ASP A 259 10.23 11.66 -9.72
CA ASP A 259 10.33 10.29 -10.21
C ASP A 259 10.27 10.21 -11.73
N GLU A 260 9.68 11.22 -12.38
CA GLU A 260 9.42 11.22 -13.81
C GLU A 260 9.59 12.62 -14.42
N LEU A 261 10.06 12.67 -15.67
CA LEU A 261 9.97 13.84 -16.53
C LEU A 261 8.96 13.54 -17.64
N VAL A 262 7.87 14.30 -17.68
CA VAL A 262 6.83 14.19 -18.70
C VAL A 262 7.06 15.27 -19.75
N LEU A 263 7.31 14.84 -20.98
CA LEU A 263 7.37 15.71 -22.16
C LEU A 263 6.13 15.50 -23.00
N THR A 264 5.43 16.59 -23.26
CA THR A 264 4.21 16.60 -24.07
C THR A 264 4.46 17.42 -25.32
N TYR A 265 4.22 16.82 -26.49
CA TYR A 265 4.39 17.47 -27.79
C TYR A 265 3.05 17.58 -28.50
N ASP A 266 2.70 18.78 -28.97
CA ASP A 266 1.46 19.00 -29.71
C ASP A 266 1.63 18.69 -31.23
N SER A 267 2.87 18.70 -31.74
CA SER A 267 3.14 18.68 -33.19
C SER A 267 4.21 17.66 -33.62
N LEU A 268 4.53 16.68 -32.78
CA LEU A 268 5.58 15.68 -33.08
C LEU A 268 4.99 14.52 -33.89
N THR A 269 4.75 14.75 -35.19
CA THR A 269 4.11 13.79 -36.09
C THR A 269 4.95 13.56 -37.34
N ALA A 270 5.14 12.30 -37.75
CA ALA A 270 5.82 11.96 -39.00
C ALA A 270 4.88 11.16 -39.90
N ALA A 271 5.00 11.39 -41.21
CA ALA A 271 4.20 10.71 -42.21
C ALA A 271 5.03 10.33 -43.44
N ILE A 272 4.68 9.22 -44.06
CA ILE A 272 5.20 8.75 -45.35
C ILE A 272 4.00 8.41 -46.24
N GLY A 273 4.10 8.68 -47.54
CA GLY A 273 3.01 8.40 -48.47
C GLY A 273 3.19 9.04 -49.85
N PRO A 274 2.34 8.68 -50.82
CA PRO A 274 2.34 9.31 -52.14
C PRO A 274 2.08 10.82 -52.03
N GLY A 275 2.99 11.65 -52.57
CA GLY A 275 2.87 13.11 -52.53
C GLY A 275 3.31 13.77 -51.22
N ILE A 276 3.74 13.01 -50.21
CA ILE A 276 4.31 13.56 -48.97
C ILE A 276 5.82 13.82 -49.17
N PRO A 277 6.33 15.02 -48.87
CA PRO A 277 7.76 15.30 -48.96
C PRO A 277 8.60 14.38 -48.07
N ILE A 278 9.78 13.97 -48.53
CA ILE A 278 10.68 13.08 -47.77
C ILE A 278 11.02 13.66 -46.38
N GLY A 279 11.04 14.99 -46.23
CA GLY A 279 11.26 15.66 -44.93
C GLY A 279 10.18 15.39 -43.88
N GLU A 280 8.97 14.99 -44.27
CA GLU A 280 7.89 14.65 -43.33
C GLU A 280 8.03 13.22 -42.76
N SER A 281 8.84 12.37 -43.41
CA SER A 281 9.11 11.01 -42.93
C SER A 281 10.00 10.99 -41.68
N ARG A 282 10.69 12.10 -41.38
CA ARG A 282 11.59 12.23 -40.23
C ARG A 282 11.38 13.55 -39.52
N LYS A 283 10.90 13.48 -38.28
CA LYS A 283 10.84 14.65 -37.39
C LYS A 283 11.77 14.46 -36.20
N ASN A 284 12.37 15.56 -35.78
CA ASN A 284 13.14 15.59 -34.54
C ASN A 284 12.74 16.80 -33.71
N CYS A 285 12.86 16.65 -32.39
CA CYS A 285 12.74 17.74 -31.44
C CYS A 285 13.92 17.70 -30.48
N GLN A 286 14.72 18.75 -30.51
CA GLN A 286 15.81 19.00 -29.57
C GLN A 286 15.32 19.97 -28.51
N LEU A 287 15.45 19.56 -27.26
CA LEU A 287 15.11 20.33 -26.08
C LEU A 287 16.37 20.61 -25.30
N ALA A 288 16.53 21.85 -24.89
CA ALA A 288 17.56 22.28 -23.95
C ALA A 288 16.87 22.97 -22.78
N THR A 289 17.13 22.47 -21.57
CA THR A 289 16.59 23.07 -20.35
C THR A 289 17.63 23.04 -19.26
N GLN A 290 17.60 24.05 -18.40
CA GLN A 290 18.40 24.06 -17.19
C GLN A 290 17.67 23.27 -16.11
N PHE A 291 18.37 22.46 -15.35
CA PHE A 291 17.80 21.83 -14.16
C PHE A 291 18.64 22.17 -12.93
N THR A 292 18.00 22.09 -11.77
CA THR A 292 18.68 22.21 -10.46
C THR A 292 18.41 20.95 -9.68
N VAL A 293 19.47 20.28 -9.21
CA VAL A 293 19.39 19.12 -8.31
C VAL A 293 19.59 19.54 -6.86
N PRO A 294 18.97 18.84 -5.88
CA PRO A 294 19.29 19.02 -4.48
C PRO A 294 20.76 18.74 -4.16
N ALA A 295 21.24 19.35 -3.08
CA ALA A 295 22.61 19.15 -2.61
C ALA A 295 22.86 17.69 -2.22
N GLY A 296 23.96 17.13 -2.71
CA GLY A 296 24.34 15.74 -2.46
C GLY A 296 23.65 14.71 -3.35
N TRP A 297 22.96 15.14 -4.42
CA TRP A 297 22.23 14.24 -5.31
C TRP A 297 22.64 14.38 -6.78
N GLN A 298 22.57 13.26 -7.49
CA GLN A 298 22.59 13.16 -8.95
C GLN A 298 21.39 12.34 -9.41
N PHE A 299 20.93 12.60 -10.64
CA PHE A 299 19.94 11.77 -11.28
C PHE A 299 20.37 11.34 -12.68
N SER A 300 19.70 10.31 -13.18
CA SER A 300 19.83 9.79 -14.53
C SER A 300 18.45 9.34 -15.03
N PHE A 301 18.28 9.21 -16.33
CA PHE A 301 17.09 8.60 -16.89
C PHE A 301 17.34 7.12 -17.18
N ASP A 302 16.40 6.28 -16.78
CA ASP A 302 16.54 4.83 -16.89
C ASP A 302 15.75 4.24 -18.06
N SER A 303 14.58 4.80 -18.32
CA SER A 303 13.62 4.33 -19.29
C SER A 303 12.83 5.49 -19.86
N ILE A 304 12.22 5.25 -21.01
CA ILE A 304 11.28 6.16 -21.66
C ILE A 304 10.03 5.39 -22.07
N ASN A 305 8.87 5.88 -21.68
CA ASN A 305 7.58 5.37 -22.13
C ASN A 305 7.04 6.27 -23.25
N TYR A 306 6.96 5.72 -24.47
CA TYR A 306 6.37 6.37 -25.62
C TYR A 306 4.88 6.06 -25.68
N ARG A 307 4.05 7.11 -25.70
CA ARG A 307 2.60 6.99 -25.90
C ARG A 307 2.16 7.77 -27.13
N GLY A 308 1.41 7.13 -28.01
CA GLY A 308 0.93 7.73 -29.25
C GLY A 308 0.02 6.82 -30.06
N TYR A 309 -0.19 7.18 -31.32
CA TYR A 309 -0.99 6.44 -32.28
C TYR A 309 -0.17 6.13 -33.53
N LEU A 310 -0.24 4.88 -34.00
CA LEU A 310 0.46 4.42 -35.18
C LEU A 310 -0.55 3.87 -36.19
N GLN A 311 -0.40 4.25 -37.46
CA GLN A 311 -1.10 3.62 -38.56
C GLN A 311 -0.16 3.55 -39.76
N VAL A 312 0.32 2.35 -40.05
CA VAL A 312 1.27 2.09 -41.14
C VAL A 312 0.80 0.92 -42.01
N ASP A 313 1.12 0.98 -43.30
CA ASP A 313 0.87 -0.09 -44.26
C ASP A 313 1.86 -1.27 -44.10
N GLU A 314 1.57 -2.40 -44.73
CA GLU A 314 2.48 -3.55 -44.81
C GLU A 314 3.87 -3.13 -45.32
N ASN A 315 4.96 -3.53 -44.64
CA ASN A 315 6.35 -3.15 -44.98
C ASN A 315 6.76 -1.70 -44.68
N VAL A 316 5.92 -0.91 -44.01
CA VAL A 316 6.31 0.37 -43.41
C VAL A 316 6.67 0.16 -41.95
N THR A 317 7.80 0.73 -41.51
CA THR A 317 8.29 0.65 -40.13
C THR A 317 8.45 2.04 -39.55
N ALA A 318 8.02 2.22 -38.30
CA ALA A 318 8.26 3.44 -37.54
C ALA A 318 9.41 3.21 -36.56
N GLN A 319 10.33 4.16 -36.46
CA GLN A 319 11.45 4.15 -35.54
C GLN A 319 11.30 5.30 -34.57
N LEU A 320 11.25 4.97 -33.29
CA LEU A 320 11.26 5.88 -32.16
C LEU A 320 12.67 5.87 -31.58
N ARG A 321 13.30 7.04 -31.49
CA ARG A 321 14.62 7.20 -30.88
C ARG A 321 14.59 8.33 -29.87
N GLY A 322 15.05 8.02 -28.66
CA GLY A 322 15.18 8.96 -27.57
C GLY A 322 16.66 9.08 -27.21
N GLU A 323 17.16 10.30 -27.18
CA GLU A 323 18.54 10.60 -26.77
C GLU A 323 18.51 11.63 -25.65
N TYR A 324 19.36 11.47 -24.64
CA TYR A 324 19.59 12.52 -23.65
C TYR A 324 21.07 12.63 -23.32
N ARG A 325 21.46 13.81 -22.85
CA ARG A 325 22.80 14.07 -22.31
C ARG A 325 22.78 15.22 -21.32
N PHE A 326 23.66 15.15 -20.34
CA PHE A 326 23.99 16.26 -19.48
C PHE A 326 25.12 17.10 -20.08
N GLN A 327 25.29 18.32 -19.58
CA GLN A 327 26.38 19.18 -20.01
C GLN A 327 27.74 18.52 -19.72
N GLY A 328 28.55 18.31 -20.77
CA GLY A 328 29.87 17.69 -20.66
C GLY A 328 29.88 16.16 -20.50
N SER A 329 28.72 15.49 -20.61
CA SER A 329 28.63 14.02 -20.55
C SER A 329 28.49 13.39 -21.93
N SER A 330 28.67 12.06 -22.01
CA SER A 330 28.32 11.28 -23.21
C SER A 330 26.80 11.27 -23.43
N VAL A 331 26.39 10.84 -24.63
CA VAL A 331 24.98 10.69 -25.01
C VAL A 331 24.49 9.32 -24.55
N ALA A 332 23.34 9.29 -23.89
CA ALA A 332 22.53 8.10 -23.70
C ALA A 332 21.47 8.02 -24.79
N SER A 333 21.26 6.84 -25.37
CA SER A 333 20.33 6.66 -26.47
C SER A 333 19.51 5.40 -26.32
N THR A 334 18.33 5.41 -26.91
CA THR A 334 17.50 4.23 -27.07
C THR A 334 16.80 4.24 -28.42
N ILE A 335 16.46 3.05 -28.93
CA ILE A 335 15.81 2.89 -30.23
C ILE A 335 14.86 1.70 -30.22
N THR A 336 13.62 1.97 -30.60
CA THR A 336 12.58 0.96 -30.78
C THR A 336 11.93 1.13 -32.15
N SER A 337 11.62 0.01 -32.79
CA SER A 337 10.91 -0.03 -34.07
C SER A 337 9.52 -0.63 -33.92
N LEU A 338 8.52 0.03 -34.50
CA LEU A 338 7.14 -0.42 -34.59
C LEU A 338 6.79 -0.80 -36.02
N SER A 339 5.84 -1.70 -36.14
CA SER A 339 5.38 -2.27 -37.40
C SER A 339 3.86 -2.16 -37.52
N GLN A 340 3.30 -2.66 -38.62
CA GLN A 340 1.86 -2.75 -38.83
C GLN A 340 1.13 -3.55 -37.73
N MET A 341 1.82 -4.49 -37.05
CA MET A 341 1.23 -5.24 -35.93
C MET A 341 0.90 -4.34 -34.72
N ASP A 342 1.51 -3.17 -34.66
CA ASP A 342 1.36 -2.18 -33.59
C ASP A 342 0.39 -1.05 -33.98
N ASN A 343 -0.38 -1.23 -35.06
CA ASN A 343 -1.38 -0.25 -35.51
C ASN A 343 -2.44 -0.02 -34.43
N GLY A 344 -2.75 1.25 -34.17
CA GLY A 344 -3.62 1.71 -33.09
C GLY A 344 -2.87 2.56 -32.07
N SER A 345 -3.48 2.73 -30.89
CA SER A 345 -2.83 3.41 -29.77
C SER A 345 -1.79 2.50 -29.13
N TYR A 346 -0.56 2.98 -28.98
CA TYR A 346 0.55 2.24 -28.40
C TYR A 346 1.07 2.91 -27.12
N SER A 347 1.55 2.09 -26.17
CA SER A 347 2.35 2.52 -25.01
C SER A 347 3.50 1.55 -24.85
N ILE A 348 4.71 1.99 -25.16
CA ILE A 348 5.88 1.12 -25.22
C ILE A 348 6.98 1.73 -24.36
N ILE A 349 7.55 0.89 -23.50
CA ILE A 349 8.64 1.25 -22.61
C ILE A 349 9.93 0.77 -23.24
N ASP A 350 10.89 1.68 -23.35
CA ASP A 350 12.24 1.42 -23.86
C ASP A 350 13.27 1.82 -22.79
N GLU A 351 14.39 1.11 -22.75
CA GLU A 351 15.45 1.33 -21.77
C GLU A 351 16.68 1.96 -22.45
N PHE A 352 17.39 2.83 -21.73
CA PHE A 352 18.60 3.43 -22.27
C PHE A 352 19.76 2.43 -22.28
N THR A 353 20.47 2.32 -23.40
CA THR A 353 21.60 1.39 -23.54
C THR A 353 22.78 1.73 -22.63
N ASN A 354 22.89 2.99 -22.22
CA ASN A 354 23.88 3.48 -21.28
C ASN A 354 23.28 4.49 -20.32
N VAL A 355 23.74 4.43 -19.07
CA VAL A 355 23.31 5.31 -17.98
C VAL A 355 24.29 6.46 -17.86
N VAL A 356 23.81 7.69 -17.95
CA VAL A 356 24.62 8.90 -17.83
C VAL A 356 24.09 9.72 -16.66
N TRP A 357 24.96 10.11 -15.73
CA TRP A 357 24.56 10.80 -14.49
C TRP A 357 24.74 12.31 -14.60
N SER A 358 23.83 13.06 -13.97
CA SER A 358 23.96 14.51 -13.78
C SER A 358 25.15 14.85 -12.89
N GLN A 359 25.70 16.06 -12.98
CA GLN A 359 26.72 16.52 -12.04
C GLN A 359 26.14 16.75 -10.63
N CYS A 360 26.99 16.64 -9.61
CA CYS A 360 26.62 16.85 -8.21
C CYS A 360 26.40 18.33 -7.88
N ASN A 361 25.30 18.64 -7.19
CA ASN A 361 25.06 19.93 -6.51
C ASN A 361 25.22 21.18 -7.41
N HIS A 362 24.89 21.04 -8.71
CA HIS A 362 25.09 22.09 -9.69
C HIS A 362 23.82 22.36 -10.50
N ARG A 363 23.64 23.62 -10.90
CA ARG A 363 22.75 23.94 -12.03
C ARG A 363 23.47 23.56 -13.31
N SER A 364 22.87 22.69 -14.09
CA SER A 364 23.44 22.22 -15.35
C SER A 364 22.37 22.15 -16.44
N PHE A 365 22.80 21.99 -17.68
CA PHE A 365 21.92 21.84 -18.82
C PHE A 365 21.67 20.37 -19.14
N LEU A 366 20.41 20.06 -19.34
CA LEU A 366 19.93 18.79 -19.88
C LEU A 366 19.53 19.03 -21.34
N TYR A 367 20.04 18.17 -22.22
CA TYR A 367 19.69 18.15 -23.63
C TYR A 367 18.98 16.84 -23.93
N ILE A 368 17.77 16.92 -24.48
CA ILE A 368 16.97 15.78 -24.89
C ILE A 368 16.72 15.91 -26.40
N ASN A 369 16.86 14.83 -27.15
CA ASN A 369 16.55 14.78 -28.56
C ASN A 369 15.60 13.60 -28.82
N SER A 370 14.37 13.93 -29.21
CA SER A 370 13.34 12.96 -29.54
C SER A 370 13.16 12.91 -31.04
N LEU A 371 13.32 11.72 -31.63
CA LEU A 371 13.32 11.54 -33.06
C LEU A 371 12.35 10.43 -33.45
N ILE A 372 11.52 10.75 -34.43
CA ILE A 372 10.57 9.82 -35.04
C ILE A 372 10.90 9.73 -36.53
N ARG A 373 10.93 8.50 -37.05
CA ARG A 373 11.23 8.24 -38.46
C ARG A 373 10.40 7.10 -38.99
N LEU A 374 9.74 7.32 -40.13
CA LEU A 374 9.08 6.27 -40.89
C LEU A 374 9.98 5.86 -42.06
N ASN A 375 10.11 4.55 -42.28
CA ASN A 375 10.80 3.98 -43.43
C ASN A 375 9.87 2.97 -44.11
N GLY A 376 9.76 3.04 -45.42
CA GLY A 376 8.96 2.11 -46.21
C GLY A 376 9.26 2.26 -47.71
N PRO A 377 8.85 1.27 -48.53
CA PRO A 377 8.97 1.34 -49.97
C PRO A 377 8.05 2.41 -50.58
N ASN A 378 8.37 2.81 -51.82
CA ASN A 378 7.61 3.83 -52.54
C ASN A 378 6.16 3.38 -52.77
N GLY A 379 5.21 4.29 -52.52
CA GLY A 379 3.78 4.05 -52.77
C GLY A 379 2.98 3.60 -51.55
N GLN A 380 3.66 3.24 -50.45
CA GLN A 380 3.00 2.90 -49.19
C GLN A 380 2.89 4.12 -48.28
N SER A 381 1.85 4.10 -47.46
CA SER A 381 1.51 5.17 -46.53
C SER A 381 1.73 4.75 -45.09
N GLY A 382 2.00 5.74 -44.25
CA GLY A 382 2.11 5.52 -42.83
C GLY A 382 2.15 6.85 -42.10
N ILE A 383 1.56 6.87 -40.92
CA ILE A 383 1.56 8.02 -40.04
C ILE A 383 1.83 7.54 -38.62
N ILE A 384 2.71 8.24 -37.94
CA ILE A 384 2.90 8.13 -36.50
C ILE A 384 2.55 9.49 -35.91
N THR A 385 1.50 9.49 -35.12
CA THR A 385 0.84 10.69 -34.66
C THR A 385 0.35 10.51 -33.23
N VAL A 386 -0.47 11.46 -32.86
CA VAL A 386 -0.88 11.73 -31.52
C VAL A 386 -2.23 11.12 -31.22
N ASP A 387 -2.42 10.70 -29.97
CA ASP A 387 -3.64 10.10 -29.44
C ASP A 387 -4.90 10.80 -30.02
N PRO A 388 -5.80 10.07 -30.72
CA PRO A 388 -6.96 10.66 -31.39
C PRO A 388 -7.90 11.46 -30.47
N ALA A 389 -7.87 11.19 -29.16
CA ALA A 389 -8.74 11.86 -28.19
C ALA A 389 -8.20 13.22 -27.69
N ASN A 390 -6.89 13.38 -27.56
CA ASN A 390 -6.27 14.54 -26.88
C ASN A 390 -5.17 15.24 -27.70
N GLN A 391 -4.79 14.73 -28.88
CA GLN A 391 -3.77 15.32 -29.77
C GLN A 391 -2.42 15.67 -29.09
N GLN A 392 -2.02 14.98 -28.01
CA GLN A 392 -0.70 15.17 -27.36
C GLN A 392 0.22 13.91 -27.26
N VAL A 393 1.45 13.99 -27.81
CA VAL A 393 2.44 12.88 -27.76
C VAL A 393 3.09 13.00 -26.41
N THR A 394 3.00 11.95 -25.61
CA THR A 394 3.58 11.98 -24.26
C THR A 394 4.75 11.02 -24.21
N GLN A 395 5.91 11.56 -23.82
CA GLN A 395 7.09 10.80 -23.48
C GLN A 395 7.35 10.95 -21.99
N ILE A 396 7.31 9.83 -21.27
CA ILE A 396 7.53 9.81 -19.82
C ILE A 396 8.89 9.18 -19.57
N TYR A 397 9.83 9.96 -19.05
CA TYR A 397 11.17 9.50 -18.71
C TYR A 397 11.21 9.13 -17.23
N GLY A 398 11.56 7.88 -16.92
CA GLY A 398 11.78 7.43 -15.55
C GLY A 398 13.10 7.98 -14.99
N ILE A 399 13.08 8.46 -13.76
CA ILE A 399 14.24 9.06 -13.08
C ILE A 399 14.79 8.09 -12.04
N LYS A 400 16.11 7.86 -12.07
CA LYS A 400 16.86 7.17 -11.02
C LYS A 400 17.76 8.13 -10.27
N TRP A 401 17.81 7.97 -8.95
CA TRP A 401 18.59 8.81 -8.05
C TRP A 401 19.81 8.09 -7.50
N LYS A 402 20.85 8.87 -7.24
CA LYS A 402 22.07 8.41 -6.57
C LYS A 402 22.65 9.55 -5.74
N ARG A 403 23.20 9.22 -4.56
CA ARG A 403 23.97 10.18 -3.78
C ARG A 403 25.33 10.48 -4.42
N CYS A 404 25.69 11.76 -4.31
CA CYS A 404 27.09 12.20 -4.29
C CYS A 404 28.00 11.53 -3.20
#